data_AF-A0A0A0J2T2-F1
#
_entry.id   AF-A0A0A0J2T2-F1
#
_cell.length_a   1.000
_cell.length_b   1.000
_cell.length_c   1.000
_cell.angle_alpha   90.00
_cell.angle_beta   90.00
_cell.angle_gamma   90.00
#
_symmetry.space_group_name_H-M   'P 1'
#
loop_
_entity.id
_entity.type
_entity.pdbx_description
1 polymer ?
#
loop_
_entity_poly.entity_id
_entity_poly.type
_entity_poly.pdbx_seq_one_letter_code
_entity_poly.pdbx_strand_id
1 'polypeptide(L)'
;MLQILIAPACFLVAGLIGHLLGTPARVAGGLAALGSAHLLAFLGAGQALASDGAMAGWVHVASQLLFVGGFVALVWLAAAYPDEKPSPKVVTAAALLAVTGPVLAAMSGPTPSIIDADRELGPVVQLLPEGVANLGGLALVLLPVLALVLFVVRYRRAGADDRAAMRWPIAGLGVVAGLVLLGVVAGSRYDNAVTWMWLLAAPVLPLTLALGPVLRRLDSMTGELAHLRDAARRPPRPEATPEALARLTPRELTVLRAMAEGLSNPEIAKSMHLSLSSVEKHATSIFRKFGLTDATQGHRRVSAVVTYRDAVESARDERQDEVRP
;
A
#
# COMPACT_ATOMS: atom_id res chain seq x y z
N MET A 1 -28.90 5.20 12.19
CA MET A 1 -27.66 5.65 12.87
C MET A 1 -26.38 4.92 12.43
N LEU A 2 -26.28 3.59 12.50
CA LEU A 2 -25.02 2.87 12.18
C LEU A 2 -24.48 3.18 10.78
N GLN A 3 -25.36 3.25 9.78
CA GLN A 3 -25.03 3.57 8.39
C GLN A 3 -24.31 4.92 8.22
N ILE A 4 -24.59 5.89 9.09
CA ILE A 4 -24.09 7.26 9.01
C ILE A 4 -22.68 7.37 9.61
N LEU A 5 -22.34 6.49 10.56
CA LEU A 5 -21.02 6.45 11.21
C LEU A 5 -19.97 5.65 10.41
N ILE A 6 -20.40 4.76 9.51
CA ILE A 6 -19.50 3.90 8.74
C ILE A 6 -18.54 4.73 7.89
N ALA A 7 -19.03 5.71 7.14
CA ALA A 7 -18.19 6.52 6.26
C ALA A 7 -17.12 7.34 7.03
N PRO A 8 -17.48 8.16 8.05
CA PRO A 8 -16.49 8.88 8.87
C PRO A 8 -15.45 7.95 9.50
N ALA A 9 -15.89 6.80 10.03
CA ALA A 9 -15.00 5.82 10.64
C ALA A 9 -14.03 5.22 9.62
N CYS A 10 -14.50 4.88 8.41
CA CYS A 10 -13.63 4.36 7.35
C CYS A 10 -12.56 5.38 6.92
N PHE A 11 -12.91 6.66 6.77
CA PHE A 11 -11.93 7.71 6.46
C PHE A 11 -10.89 7.88 7.58
N LEU A 12 -11.33 7.92 8.84
CA LEU A 12 -10.46 8.03 10.00
C LEU A 12 -9.49 6.85 10.11
N VAL A 13 -10.03 5.62 10.05
CA VAL A 13 -9.27 4.38 10.17
C VAL A 13 -8.29 4.23 9.00
N ALA A 14 -8.72 4.51 7.76
CA ALA A 14 -7.83 4.47 6.61
C ALA A 14 -6.71 5.51 6.70
N GLY A 15 -7.00 6.71 7.21
CA GLY A 15 -5.99 7.73 7.47
C GLY A 15 -4.96 7.26 8.52
N LEU A 16 -5.42 6.69 9.63
CA LEU A 16 -4.55 6.16 10.69
C LEU A 16 -3.69 4.99 10.21
N ILE A 17 -4.30 3.99 9.56
CA ILE A 17 -3.60 2.85 8.96
C ILE A 17 -2.58 3.35 7.92
N GLY A 18 -2.99 4.30 7.07
CA GLY A 18 -2.13 4.89 6.08
C GLY A 18 -0.90 5.54 6.70
N HIS A 19 -1.08 6.31 7.78
CA HIS A 19 0.02 6.93 8.52
C HIS A 19 0.99 5.89 9.08
N LEU A 20 0.47 4.83 9.70
CA LEU A 20 1.28 3.76 10.29
C LEU A 20 2.05 2.93 9.25
N LEU A 21 1.54 2.85 8.02
CA LEU A 21 2.09 2.00 6.96
C LEU A 21 2.85 2.78 5.86
N GLY A 22 3.24 4.02 6.14
CA GLY A 22 4.10 4.81 5.23
C GLY A 22 3.37 5.34 3.99
N THR A 23 2.06 5.56 4.08
CA THR A 23 1.33 6.37 3.08
C THR A 23 1.80 7.82 3.19
N PRO A 24 1.88 8.59 2.08
CA PRO A 24 2.26 9.99 2.13
C PRO A 24 1.46 10.77 3.19
N ALA A 25 2.15 11.51 4.06
CA ALA A 25 1.55 12.14 5.25
C ALA A 25 0.36 13.07 4.90
N ARG A 26 0.41 13.72 3.73
CA ARG A 26 -0.69 14.56 3.23
C ARG A 26 -1.96 13.76 2.94
N VAL A 27 -1.81 12.57 2.38
CA VAL A 27 -2.91 11.68 2.00
C VAL A 27 -3.52 11.06 3.27
N ALA A 28 -2.68 10.49 4.13
CA ALA A 28 -3.11 9.91 5.40
C ALA A 28 -3.77 10.96 6.33
N GLY A 29 -3.13 12.13 6.47
CA GLY A 29 -3.66 13.25 7.25
C GLY A 29 -4.95 13.83 6.65
N GLY A 30 -5.05 13.92 5.33
CA GLY A 30 -6.27 14.36 4.64
C GLY A 30 -7.46 13.43 4.90
N LEU A 31 -7.26 12.11 4.79
CA LEU A 31 -8.30 11.12 5.11
C LEU A 31 -8.73 11.19 6.59
N ALA A 32 -7.77 11.29 7.51
CA ALA A 32 -8.06 11.39 8.94
C ALA A 32 -8.80 12.69 9.30
N ALA A 33 -8.43 13.81 8.68
CA ALA A 33 -9.10 15.10 8.86
C ALA A 33 -10.53 15.08 8.31
N LEU A 34 -10.74 14.49 7.12
CA LEU A 34 -12.08 14.32 6.54
C LEU A 34 -12.97 13.46 7.44
N GLY A 35 -12.47 12.31 7.89
CA GLY A 35 -13.21 11.42 8.81
C GLY A 35 -13.58 12.12 10.12
N SER A 36 -12.62 12.83 10.72
CA SER A 36 -12.84 13.62 11.95
C SER A 36 -13.88 14.74 11.74
N ALA A 37 -13.80 15.47 10.64
CA ALA A 37 -14.72 16.56 10.33
C ALA A 37 -16.16 16.06 10.15
N HIS A 38 -16.34 14.93 9.46
CA HIS A 38 -17.65 14.29 9.32
C HIS A 38 -18.20 13.78 10.66
N LEU A 39 -17.33 13.19 11.50
CA LEU A 39 -17.74 12.71 12.82
C LEU A 39 -18.17 13.86 13.74
N LEU A 40 -17.41 14.96 13.75
CA LEU A 40 -17.74 16.16 14.53
C LEU A 40 -19.04 16.82 14.07
N ALA A 41 -19.25 16.92 12.75
CA ALA A 41 -20.50 17.44 12.22
C ALA A 41 -21.70 16.55 12.57
N PHE A 42 -21.53 15.23 12.55
CA PHE A 42 -22.56 14.29 13.00
C PHE A 42 -22.84 14.39 14.51
N LEU A 43 -21.82 14.57 15.34
CA LEU A 43 -22.01 14.76 16.78
C LEU A 43 -22.71 16.10 17.08
N GLY A 44 -22.35 17.17 16.38
CA GLY A 44 -23.03 18.46 16.45
C GLY A 44 -24.48 18.38 15.95
N ALA A 45 -24.74 17.56 14.92
CA ALA A 45 -26.07 17.25 14.41
C ALA A 45 -26.99 16.64 15.47
N GLY A 46 -26.49 15.63 16.16
CA GLY A 46 -27.23 14.94 17.22
C GLY A 46 -27.58 15.86 18.38
N GLN A 47 -26.67 16.76 18.77
CA GLN A 47 -26.93 17.74 19.83
C GLN A 47 -27.93 18.82 19.40
N ALA A 48 -27.84 19.28 18.15
CA ALA A 48 -28.74 20.29 17.60
C ALA A 48 -30.18 19.79 17.43
N LEU A 49 -30.41 18.53 17.06
CA LEU A 49 -31.77 17.97 16.96
C LEU A 49 -32.45 17.80 18.32
N ALA A 50 -31.68 17.70 19.40
CA ALA A 50 -32.22 17.69 20.76
C ALA A 50 -32.78 19.06 21.20
N SER A 51 -32.50 20.12 20.43
CA SER A 51 -33.07 21.46 20.59
C SER A 51 -33.94 21.80 19.36
N ASP A 52 -35.27 21.85 19.50
CA ASP A 52 -36.16 22.18 18.36
C ASP A 52 -35.78 23.53 17.71
N GLY A 53 -35.53 23.54 16.38
CA GLY A 53 -35.29 24.78 15.62
C GLY A 53 -34.38 24.67 14.38
N ALA A 54 -34.00 25.84 13.84
CA ALA A 54 -33.19 26.06 12.63
C ALA A 54 -31.82 25.35 12.62
N MET A 55 -31.35 24.88 13.77
CA MET A 55 -30.08 24.19 13.91
C MET A 55 -30.04 22.83 13.19
N ALA A 56 -31.19 22.15 13.09
CA ALA A 56 -31.30 20.90 12.31
C ALA A 56 -31.10 21.12 10.79
N GLY A 57 -31.52 22.28 10.26
CA GLY A 57 -31.29 22.66 8.87
C GLY A 57 -29.82 22.96 8.58
N TRP A 58 -29.13 23.70 9.46
CA TRP A 58 -27.70 23.99 9.33
C TRP A 58 -26.82 22.74 9.37
N VAL A 59 -27.21 21.80 10.20
CA VAL A 59 -26.59 20.48 10.32
C VAL A 59 -26.73 19.67 9.02
N HIS A 60 -27.91 19.71 8.39
CA HIS A 60 -28.12 19.07 7.09
C HIS A 60 -27.24 19.70 6.01
N VAL A 61 -27.22 21.05 5.95
CA VAL A 61 -26.35 21.81 5.03
C VAL A 61 -24.87 21.42 5.24
N ALA A 62 -24.43 21.36 6.50
CA ALA A 62 -23.06 20.98 6.86
C ALA A 62 -22.73 19.54 6.43
N SER A 63 -23.67 18.60 6.58
CA SER A 63 -23.49 17.22 6.13
C SER A 63 -23.38 17.13 4.62
N GLN A 64 -24.20 17.86 3.85
CA GLN A 64 -24.10 17.92 2.39
C GLN A 64 -22.76 18.55 1.96
N LEU A 65 -22.34 19.61 2.65
CA LEU A 65 -21.07 20.31 2.41
C LEU A 65 -19.87 19.39 2.63
N LEU A 66 -19.89 18.63 3.72
CA LEU A 66 -18.86 17.65 4.03
C LEU A 66 -18.85 16.50 3.03
N PHE A 67 -20.03 16.05 2.59
CA PHE A 67 -20.16 14.97 1.63
C PHE A 67 -19.56 15.33 0.26
N VAL A 68 -19.95 16.46 -0.33
CA VAL A 68 -19.36 16.93 -1.61
C VAL A 68 -17.91 17.38 -1.39
N GLY A 69 -17.59 17.97 -0.25
CA GLY A 69 -16.21 18.24 0.18
C GLY A 69 -15.34 16.99 0.20
N GLY A 70 -15.92 15.85 0.59
CA GLY A 70 -15.31 14.53 0.50
C GLY A 70 -14.97 14.14 -0.94
N PHE A 71 -15.92 14.25 -1.88
CA PHE A 71 -15.69 13.97 -3.31
C PHE A 71 -14.65 14.90 -3.95
N VAL A 72 -14.65 16.16 -3.55
CA VAL A 72 -13.65 17.13 -3.97
C VAL A 72 -12.29 16.82 -3.41
N ALA A 73 -12.23 16.37 -2.16
CA ALA A 73 -11.00 15.85 -1.59
C ALA A 73 -10.52 14.58 -2.31
N LEU A 74 -11.41 13.79 -2.95
CA LEU A 74 -11.00 12.68 -3.82
C LEU A 74 -10.36 13.18 -5.11
N VAL A 75 -10.95 14.19 -5.77
CA VAL A 75 -10.33 14.84 -6.94
C VAL A 75 -8.98 15.44 -6.56
N TRP A 76 -8.88 16.02 -5.37
CA TRP A 76 -7.65 16.60 -4.85
C TRP A 76 -6.60 15.55 -4.50
N LEU A 77 -6.97 14.47 -3.80
CA LEU A 77 -6.11 13.31 -3.56
C LEU A 77 -5.64 12.71 -4.89
N ALA A 78 -6.53 12.58 -5.87
CA ALA A 78 -6.20 12.08 -7.21
C ALA A 78 -5.19 12.97 -7.94
N ALA A 79 -5.32 14.29 -7.80
CA ALA A 79 -4.41 15.24 -8.40
C ALA A 79 -3.05 15.28 -7.69
N ALA A 80 -2.98 14.89 -6.41
CA ALA A 80 -1.80 14.99 -5.56
C ALA A 80 -1.03 13.67 -5.37
N TYR A 81 -1.64 12.51 -5.64
CA TYR A 81 -1.03 11.19 -5.40
C TYR A 81 -0.03 10.77 -6.50
N PRO A 82 1.12 10.16 -6.16
CA PRO A 82 1.63 9.94 -4.81
C PRO A 82 2.36 11.16 -4.21
N ASP A 83 2.97 12.03 -5.03
CA ASP A 83 3.94 13.03 -4.54
C ASP A 83 3.88 14.46 -5.15
N GLU A 84 2.95 14.76 -6.07
CA GLU A 84 2.93 16.09 -6.73
C GLU A 84 2.00 17.09 -6.04
N LYS A 85 2.39 18.38 -6.03
CA LYS A 85 1.45 19.46 -5.68
C LYS A 85 0.38 19.53 -6.78
N PRO A 86 -0.92 19.40 -6.44
CA PRO A 86 -1.97 19.48 -7.44
C PRO A 86 -1.94 20.85 -8.10
N SER A 87 -2.19 20.90 -9.42
CA SER A 87 -2.16 22.18 -10.14
C SER A 87 -3.17 23.15 -9.51
N PRO A 88 -2.83 24.44 -9.35
CA PRO A 88 -3.73 25.42 -8.71
C PRO A 88 -5.12 25.43 -9.35
N LYS A 89 -5.21 25.25 -10.67
CA LYS A 89 -6.47 25.20 -11.43
C LYS A 89 -7.37 24.04 -11.01
N VAL A 90 -6.81 22.85 -10.74
CA VAL A 90 -7.56 21.67 -10.29
C VAL A 90 -8.04 21.85 -8.85
N VAL A 91 -7.20 22.44 -7.99
CA VAL A 91 -7.58 22.77 -6.60
C VAL A 91 -8.73 23.77 -6.58
N THR A 92 -8.64 24.83 -7.37
CA THR A 92 -9.70 25.86 -7.45
C THR A 92 -11.00 25.31 -8.01
N ALA A 93 -10.95 24.50 -9.08
CA ALA A 93 -12.15 23.90 -9.67
C ALA A 93 -12.85 22.92 -8.71
N ALA A 94 -12.07 22.10 -8.00
CA ALA A 94 -12.61 21.17 -7.02
C ALA A 94 -13.17 21.94 -5.80
N ALA A 95 -12.48 22.95 -5.29
CA ALA A 95 -12.97 23.81 -4.21
C ALA A 95 -14.27 24.55 -4.58
N LEU A 96 -14.40 25.02 -5.82
CA LEU A 96 -15.64 25.64 -6.30
C LEU A 96 -16.78 24.61 -6.27
N LEU A 97 -16.60 23.42 -6.86
CA LEU A 97 -17.64 22.38 -6.87
C LEU A 97 -18.06 21.92 -5.45
N ALA A 98 -17.12 21.87 -4.50
CA ALA A 98 -17.37 21.49 -3.10
C ALA A 98 -18.31 22.45 -2.39
N VAL A 99 -18.21 23.73 -2.70
CA VAL A 99 -19.00 24.77 -2.07
C VAL A 99 -20.33 24.95 -2.80
N THR A 100 -20.32 24.93 -4.14
CA THR A 100 -21.51 25.29 -4.92
C THR A 100 -22.58 24.19 -4.86
N GLY A 101 -22.26 22.90 -5.01
CA GLY A 101 -23.27 21.83 -5.06
C GLY A 101 -24.13 21.68 -3.78
N PRO A 102 -23.52 21.58 -2.59
CA PRO A 102 -24.24 21.43 -1.32
C PRO A 102 -25.02 22.65 -0.88
N VAL A 103 -24.47 23.84 -1.13
CA VAL A 103 -25.17 25.10 -0.89
C VAL A 103 -26.45 25.09 -1.71
N LEU A 104 -26.36 24.73 -3.00
CA LEU A 104 -27.53 24.64 -3.86
C LEU A 104 -28.52 23.55 -3.45
N ALA A 105 -28.04 22.35 -3.07
CA ALA A 105 -28.88 21.24 -2.63
C ALA A 105 -29.65 21.55 -1.33
N ALA A 106 -28.96 22.14 -0.35
CA ALA A 106 -29.56 22.54 0.92
C ALA A 106 -30.50 23.77 0.78
N MET A 107 -30.44 24.47 -0.35
CA MET A 107 -31.30 25.60 -0.69
C MET A 107 -32.54 25.19 -1.52
N SER A 108 -32.67 23.93 -1.96
CA SER A 108 -33.62 23.54 -3.01
C SER A 108 -34.88 22.75 -2.61
N GLY A 109 -35.13 22.41 -1.33
CA GLY A 109 -36.41 21.81 -0.92
C GLY A 109 -36.42 21.19 0.49
N PRO A 110 -37.57 20.68 0.97
CA PRO A 110 -37.63 19.93 2.21
C PRO A 110 -36.82 18.64 2.08
N THR A 111 -36.01 18.37 3.10
CA THR A 111 -35.15 17.19 3.13
C THR A 111 -35.46 16.35 4.36
N PRO A 112 -35.53 15.01 4.23
CA PRO A 112 -35.71 14.13 5.37
C PRO A 112 -34.54 14.29 6.34
N SER A 113 -34.83 14.34 7.63
CA SER A 113 -33.81 14.41 8.68
C SER A 113 -32.90 13.18 8.61
N ILE A 114 -31.59 13.39 8.66
CA ILE A 114 -30.57 12.33 8.64
C ILE A 114 -30.73 11.36 9.81
N ILE A 115 -31.31 11.81 10.92
CA ILE A 115 -31.49 11.03 12.15
C ILE A 115 -32.90 10.45 12.22
N ASP A 116 -33.88 11.08 11.57
CA ASP A 116 -35.30 10.76 11.64
C ASP A 116 -35.94 10.98 10.26
N ALA A 117 -35.89 9.94 9.42
CA ALA A 117 -36.20 10.02 8.00
C ALA A 117 -37.64 10.49 7.70
N ASP A 118 -38.53 10.38 8.68
CA ASP A 118 -39.94 10.77 8.57
C ASP A 118 -40.19 12.26 8.89
N ARG A 119 -39.17 12.99 9.37
CA ARG A 119 -39.28 14.42 9.71
C ARG A 119 -38.65 15.28 8.60
N GLU A 120 -39.49 16.01 7.88
CA GLU A 120 -39.06 16.97 6.87
C GLU A 120 -38.59 18.29 7.52
N LEU A 121 -37.42 18.77 7.13
CA LEU A 121 -36.90 20.10 7.53
C LEU A 121 -37.30 21.14 6.48
N GLY A 122 -37.81 22.31 6.90
CA GLY A 122 -38.25 23.37 5.99
C GLY A 122 -37.10 24.06 5.23
N PRO A 123 -37.36 24.62 4.03
CA PRO A 123 -36.34 25.24 3.18
C PRO A 123 -35.81 26.57 3.75
N VAL A 124 -34.52 26.85 3.58
CA VAL A 124 -33.88 28.10 4.02
C VAL A 124 -33.99 29.23 2.97
N VAL A 125 -34.40 28.98 1.71
CA VAL A 125 -34.31 30.01 0.65
C VAL A 125 -35.50 30.04 -0.32
N GLN A 126 -36.27 31.13 -0.27
CA GLN A 126 -37.32 31.48 -1.24
C GLN A 126 -36.79 32.21 -2.51
N LEU A 127 -35.54 32.01 -2.93
CA LEU A 127 -34.88 32.93 -3.90
C LEU A 127 -34.07 32.29 -5.06
N LEU A 128 -34.10 30.97 -5.32
CA LEU A 128 -33.32 30.37 -6.43
C LEU A 128 -34.15 29.52 -7.42
N PRO A 129 -33.89 29.59 -8.74
CA PRO A 129 -34.62 28.83 -9.77
C PRO A 129 -34.31 27.31 -9.75
N GLU A 130 -35.29 26.47 -10.09
CA GLU A 130 -35.24 24.99 -10.09
C GLU A 130 -34.02 24.37 -10.82
N GLY A 131 -33.46 25.03 -11.82
CA GLY A 131 -32.30 24.55 -12.57
C GLY A 131 -31.03 24.38 -11.72
N VAL A 132 -30.97 25.06 -10.57
CA VAL A 132 -29.78 25.09 -9.72
C VAL A 132 -29.74 23.93 -8.72
N ALA A 133 -30.89 23.40 -8.30
CA ALA A 133 -31.02 22.18 -7.50
C ALA A 133 -30.45 20.94 -8.23
N ASN A 134 -30.73 20.86 -9.53
CA ASN A 134 -30.30 19.76 -10.40
C ASN A 134 -28.77 19.72 -10.62
N LEU A 135 -28.07 20.84 -10.43
CA LEU A 135 -26.61 20.90 -10.54
C LEU A 135 -25.89 20.15 -9.42
N GLY A 136 -26.46 20.11 -8.21
CA GLY A 136 -25.91 19.37 -7.07
C GLY A 136 -25.89 17.85 -7.30
N GLY A 137 -26.99 17.31 -7.83
CA GLY A 137 -27.09 15.90 -8.21
C GLY A 137 -26.14 15.52 -9.36
N LEU A 138 -26.00 16.40 -10.36
CA LEU A 138 -25.07 16.18 -11.47
C LEU A 138 -23.60 16.19 -11.01
N ALA A 139 -23.25 17.09 -10.09
CA ALA A 139 -21.89 17.18 -9.53
C ALA A 139 -21.50 15.89 -8.78
N LEU A 140 -22.42 15.29 -8.02
CA LEU A 140 -22.21 14.03 -7.31
C LEU A 140 -21.88 12.86 -8.24
N VAL A 141 -22.41 12.87 -9.47
CA VAL A 141 -22.15 11.85 -10.49
C VAL A 141 -20.87 12.14 -11.27
N LEU A 142 -20.63 13.40 -11.62
CA LEU A 142 -19.50 13.78 -12.47
C LEU A 142 -18.16 13.81 -11.73
N LEU A 143 -18.14 14.13 -10.43
CA LEU A 143 -16.90 14.22 -9.65
C LEU A 143 -16.12 12.89 -9.55
N PRO A 144 -16.73 11.74 -9.22
CA PRO A 144 -16.04 10.44 -9.22
C PRO A 144 -15.50 10.06 -10.60
N VAL A 145 -16.28 10.33 -11.65
CA VAL A 145 -15.89 10.04 -13.04
C VAL A 145 -14.71 10.91 -13.45
N LEU A 146 -14.74 12.21 -13.15
CA LEU A 146 -13.63 13.13 -13.39
C LEU A 146 -12.37 12.68 -12.64
N ALA A 147 -12.50 12.32 -11.36
CA ALA A 147 -11.40 11.79 -10.57
C ALA A 147 -10.80 10.53 -11.22
N LEU A 148 -11.64 9.60 -11.71
CA LEU A 148 -11.20 8.38 -12.38
C LEU A 148 -10.44 8.68 -13.67
N VAL A 149 -10.96 9.59 -14.50
CA VAL A 149 -10.30 10.03 -15.74
C VAL A 149 -8.93 10.63 -15.42
N LEU A 150 -8.83 11.52 -14.43
CA LEU A 150 -7.57 12.13 -14.02
C LEU A 150 -6.56 11.06 -13.55
N PHE A 151 -7.01 10.08 -12.77
CA PHE A 151 -6.17 8.99 -12.28
C PHE A 151 -5.67 8.10 -13.43
N VAL A 152 -6.52 7.78 -14.40
CA VAL A 152 -6.13 7.00 -15.59
C VAL A 152 -5.12 7.77 -16.45
N VAL A 153 -5.34 9.07 -16.67
CA VAL A 153 -4.40 9.92 -17.42
C VAL A 153 -3.03 9.98 -16.71
N ARG A 154 -3.01 10.15 -15.37
CA ARG A 154 -1.76 10.10 -14.59
C ARG A 154 -1.11 8.73 -14.64
N TYR A 155 -1.87 7.65 -14.47
CA TYR A 155 -1.36 6.29 -14.51
C TYR A 155 -0.60 5.99 -15.82
N ARG A 156 -1.11 6.51 -16.95
CA ARG A 156 -0.45 6.36 -18.26
C ARG A 156 0.86 7.15 -18.39
N ARG A 157 1.06 8.19 -17.59
CA ARG A 157 2.26 9.05 -17.59
C ARG A 157 3.24 8.71 -16.46
N ALA A 158 2.79 8.00 -15.43
CA ALA A 158 3.54 7.68 -14.22
C ALA A 158 4.63 6.62 -14.47
N GLY A 159 5.70 6.66 -13.66
CA GLY A 159 6.75 5.64 -13.63
C GLY A 159 6.27 4.29 -13.07
N ALA A 160 7.12 3.25 -13.10
CA ALA A 160 6.72 1.91 -12.66
C ALA A 160 6.28 1.86 -11.19
N ASP A 161 7.01 2.53 -10.30
CA ASP A 161 6.74 2.56 -8.86
C ASP A 161 5.45 3.32 -8.54
N ASP A 162 5.27 4.50 -9.14
CA ASP A 162 4.04 5.29 -9.01
C ASP A 162 2.81 4.54 -9.53
N ARG A 163 2.94 3.86 -10.68
CA ARG A 163 1.86 3.01 -11.21
C ARG A 163 1.49 1.93 -10.21
N ALA A 164 2.47 1.26 -9.60
CA ALA A 164 2.20 0.23 -8.59
C ALA A 164 1.44 0.79 -7.38
N ALA A 165 1.79 1.99 -6.92
CA ALA A 165 1.08 2.70 -5.85
C ALA A 165 -0.36 3.11 -6.24
N MET A 166 -0.58 3.46 -7.51
CA MET A 166 -1.85 3.94 -8.04
C MET A 166 -2.90 2.85 -8.35
N ARG A 167 -2.49 1.57 -8.48
CA ARG A 167 -3.39 0.48 -8.92
C ARG A 167 -4.65 0.33 -8.07
N TRP A 168 -4.49 0.28 -6.75
CA TRP A 168 -5.61 0.06 -5.83
C TRP A 168 -6.55 1.26 -5.75
N PRO A 169 -6.06 2.51 -5.63
CA PRO A 169 -6.91 3.70 -5.73
C PRO A 169 -7.73 3.77 -7.03
N ILE A 170 -7.14 3.44 -8.19
CA ILE A 170 -7.87 3.41 -9.48
C ILE A 170 -9.00 2.39 -9.44
N ALA A 171 -8.71 1.18 -8.96
CA ALA A 171 -9.70 0.12 -8.86
C ALA A 171 -10.85 0.54 -7.92
N GLY A 172 -10.53 1.11 -6.75
CA GLY A 172 -11.52 1.62 -5.82
C GLY A 172 -12.40 2.71 -6.42
N LEU A 173 -11.80 3.65 -7.15
CA LEU A 173 -12.54 4.73 -7.79
C LEU A 173 -13.41 4.25 -8.95
N GLY A 174 -12.96 3.22 -9.70
CA GLY A 174 -13.79 2.53 -10.69
C GLY A 174 -15.01 1.86 -10.06
N VAL A 175 -14.84 1.20 -8.91
CA VAL A 175 -15.97 0.63 -8.14
C VAL A 175 -16.92 1.72 -7.66
N VAL A 176 -16.41 2.82 -7.11
CA VAL A 176 -17.24 3.96 -6.68
C VAL A 176 -18.02 4.53 -7.87
N ALA A 177 -17.38 4.77 -9.01
CA ALA A 177 -18.05 5.28 -10.21
C ALA A 177 -19.14 4.30 -10.71
N GLY A 178 -18.87 3.00 -10.69
CA GLY A 178 -19.85 1.96 -11.06
C GLY A 178 -21.05 1.91 -10.10
N LEU A 179 -20.81 1.99 -8.79
CA LEU A 179 -21.87 2.07 -7.78
C LEU A 179 -22.72 3.32 -7.97
N VAL A 180 -22.08 4.47 -8.23
CA VAL A 180 -22.77 5.74 -8.49
C VAL A 180 -23.69 5.64 -9.70
N LEU A 181 -23.19 5.10 -10.81
CA LEU A 181 -24.01 4.88 -12.01
C LEU A 181 -25.16 3.91 -11.74
N LEU A 182 -24.90 2.82 -11.01
CA LEU A 182 -25.92 1.85 -10.65
C LEU A 182 -27.02 2.46 -9.80
N GLY A 183 -26.68 3.27 -8.80
CA GLY A 183 -27.68 3.93 -7.95
C GLY A 183 -28.48 5.00 -8.68
N VAL A 184 -27.91 5.68 -9.68
CA VAL A 184 -28.68 6.58 -10.57
C VAL A 184 -29.73 5.79 -11.36
N VAL A 185 -29.34 4.65 -11.95
CA VAL A 185 -30.28 3.81 -12.72
C VAL A 185 -31.33 3.17 -11.81
N ALA A 186 -30.90 2.60 -10.69
CA ALA A 186 -31.77 1.90 -9.75
C ALA A 186 -32.69 2.85 -8.97
N GLY A 187 -32.26 4.09 -8.73
CA GLY A 187 -33.06 5.13 -8.08
C GLY A 187 -34.33 5.49 -8.84
N SER A 188 -34.37 5.25 -10.16
CA SER A 188 -35.61 5.40 -10.95
C SER A 188 -36.68 4.32 -10.67
N ARG A 189 -36.31 3.24 -9.97
CA ARG A 189 -37.17 2.08 -9.71
C ARG A 189 -37.34 1.74 -8.22
N TYR A 190 -36.44 2.21 -7.36
CA TYR A 190 -36.41 1.86 -5.95
C TYR A 190 -36.07 3.07 -5.09
N ASP A 191 -36.95 3.42 -4.15
CA ASP A 191 -36.88 4.65 -3.34
C ASP A 191 -35.59 4.75 -2.48
N ASN A 192 -34.99 3.62 -2.12
CA ASN A 192 -33.81 3.57 -1.24
C ASN A 192 -32.50 3.25 -1.97
N ALA A 193 -32.50 3.07 -3.30
CA ALA A 193 -31.30 2.64 -4.02
C ALA A 193 -30.12 3.61 -3.88
N VAL A 194 -30.40 4.92 -3.88
CA VAL A 194 -29.38 5.96 -3.72
C VAL A 194 -28.74 5.92 -2.33
N THR A 195 -29.53 5.68 -1.28
CA THR A 195 -29.05 5.55 0.10
C THR A 195 -28.10 4.36 0.26
N TRP A 196 -28.48 3.19 -0.28
CA TRP A 196 -27.63 1.99 -0.25
C TRP A 196 -26.37 2.13 -1.10
N MET A 197 -26.47 2.77 -2.26
CA MET A 197 -25.32 3.11 -3.09
C MET A 197 -24.28 3.89 -2.28
N TRP A 198 -24.69 4.95 -1.56
CA TRP A 198 -23.77 5.75 -0.78
C TRP A 198 -23.13 4.98 0.37
N LEU A 199 -23.91 4.15 1.05
CA LEU A 199 -23.41 3.28 2.11
C LEU A 199 -22.30 2.35 1.61
N LEU A 200 -22.46 1.81 0.40
CA LEU A 200 -21.49 0.90 -0.21
C LEU A 200 -20.29 1.64 -0.80
N ALA A 201 -20.49 2.81 -1.41
CA ALA A 201 -19.43 3.54 -2.11
C ALA A 201 -18.47 4.27 -1.15
N ALA A 202 -18.99 4.84 -0.05
CA ALA A 202 -18.20 5.63 0.88
C ALA A 202 -16.96 4.92 1.48
N PRO A 203 -17.02 3.63 1.91
CA PRO A 203 -15.85 2.96 2.47
C PRO A 203 -14.84 2.51 1.40
N VAL A 204 -15.25 2.34 0.14
CA VAL A 204 -14.42 1.69 -0.89
C VAL A 204 -13.10 2.44 -1.10
N LEU A 205 -13.16 3.75 -1.30
CA LEU A 205 -11.98 4.53 -1.62
C LEU A 205 -10.97 4.63 -0.46
N PRO A 206 -11.35 5.00 0.78
CA PRO A 206 -10.42 4.98 1.91
C PRO A 206 -9.81 3.59 2.13
N LEU A 207 -10.59 2.51 1.98
CA LEU A 207 -10.07 1.15 2.06
C LEU A 207 -9.04 0.86 0.97
N THR A 208 -9.31 1.21 -0.29
CA THR A 208 -8.36 0.97 -1.39
C THR A 208 -7.08 1.82 -1.30
N LEU A 209 -7.15 3.01 -0.72
CA LEU A 209 -5.98 3.85 -0.43
C LEU A 209 -5.10 3.22 0.68
N ALA A 210 -5.72 2.61 1.70
CA ALA A 210 -5.02 1.90 2.76
C ALA A 210 -4.52 0.50 2.33
N LEU A 211 -5.19 -0.13 1.37
CA LEU A 211 -4.92 -1.49 0.94
C LEU A 211 -3.52 -1.66 0.33
N GLY A 212 -3.07 -0.71 -0.49
CA GLY A 212 -1.73 -0.76 -1.10
C GLY A 212 -0.59 -0.89 -0.08
N PRO A 213 -0.49 0.04 0.90
CA PRO A 213 0.45 -0.06 2.02
C PRO A 213 0.36 -1.37 2.81
N VAL A 214 -0.85 -1.83 3.12
CA VAL A 214 -1.08 -3.10 3.84
C VAL A 214 -0.50 -4.27 3.05
N LEU A 215 -0.80 -4.36 1.75
CA LEU A 215 -0.31 -5.45 0.90
C LEU A 215 1.22 -5.43 0.77
N ARG A 216 1.85 -4.26 0.64
CA ARG A 216 3.32 -4.15 0.64
C ARG A 216 3.93 -4.62 1.97
N ARG A 217 3.29 -4.29 3.09
CA ARG A 217 3.75 -4.74 4.41
C ARG A 217 3.63 -6.27 4.53
N LEU A 218 2.51 -6.85 4.12
CA LEU A 218 2.34 -8.30 4.11
C LEU A 218 3.38 -8.99 3.24
N ASP A 219 3.64 -8.48 2.04
CA ASP A 219 4.65 -9.03 1.12
C ASP A 219 6.05 -9.00 1.76
N SER A 220 6.42 -7.87 2.40
CA SER A 220 7.69 -7.75 3.12
C SER A 220 7.82 -8.77 4.27
N MET A 221 6.76 -9.00 5.04
CA MET A 221 6.75 -9.97 6.14
C MET A 221 6.87 -11.40 5.60
N THR A 222 6.21 -11.71 4.48
CA THR A 222 6.33 -13.04 3.86
C THR A 222 7.73 -13.29 3.33
N GLY A 223 8.40 -12.27 2.76
CA GLY A 223 9.79 -12.34 2.34
C GLY A 223 10.75 -12.58 3.52
N GLU A 224 10.55 -11.89 4.63
CA GLU A 224 11.35 -12.05 5.85
C GLU A 224 11.18 -13.45 6.45
N LEU A 225 9.93 -13.94 6.55
CA LEU A 225 9.64 -15.30 7.01
C LEU A 225 10.26 -16.37 6.09
N ALA A 226 10.25 -16.15 4.78
CA ALA A 226 10.92 -17.04 3.83
C ALA A 226 12.43 -17.06 4.07
N HIS A 227 13.06 -15.90 4.28
CA HIS A 227 14.48 -15.78 4.60
C HIS A 227 14.84 -16.50 5.91
N LEU A 228 14.04 -16.35 6.96
CA LEU A 228 14.25 -17.01 8.25
C LEU A 228 14.07 -18.54 8.13
N ARG A 229 13.06 -18.98 7.38
CA ARG A 229 12.85 -20.41 7.10
C ARG A 229 14.03 -21.02 6.34
N ASP A 230 14.56 -20.30 5.36
CA ASP A 230 15.74 -20.75 4.61
C ASP A 230 17.00 -20.75 5.48
N ALA A 231 17.15 -19.77 6.37
CA ALA A 231 18.24 -19.75 7.35
C ALA A 231 18.14 -20.94 8.32
N ALA A 232 16.95 -21.27 8.81
CA ALA A 232 16.71 -22.40 9.70
C ALA A 232 16.87 -23.77 9.00
N ARG A 233 16.68 -23.84 7.69
CA ARG A 233 16.91 -25.05 6.87
C ARG A 233 18.36 -25.24 6.47
N ARG A 234 19.22 -24.23 6.60
CA ARG A 234 20.65 -24.41 6.33
C ARG A 234 21.20 -25.39 7.38
N PRO A 235 21.78 -26.52 6.98
CA PRO A 235 22.50 -27.37 7.92
C PRO A 235 23.58 -26.52 8.60
N PRO A 236 23.94 -26.82 9.86
CA PRO A 236 25.07 -26.17 10.51
C PRO A 236 26.26 -26.26 9.56
N ARG A 237 26.79 -25.09 9.14
CA ARG A 237 28.00 -25.06 8.32
C ARG A 237 29.04 -25.88 9.08
N PRO A 238 29.77 -26.82 8.44
CA PRO A 238 30.96 -27.34 9.08
C PRO A 238 31.77 -26.11 9.49
N GLU A 239 32.04 -25.97 10.79
CA GLU A 239 32.77 -24.82 11.34
C GLU A 239 33.96 -24.56 10.42
N ALA A 240 33.96 -23.39 9.78
CA ALA A 240 35.02 -22.96 8.87
C ALA A 240 36.22 -22.52 9.70
N THR A 241 36.70 -23.41 10.56
CA THR A 241 37.82 -23.16 11.45
C THR A 241 39.12 -23.44 10.69
N PRO A 242 40.21 -22.75 11.05
CA PRO A 242 41.56 -23.11 10.61
C PRO A 242 41.87 -24.61 10.81
N GLU A 243 41.28 -25.24 11.83
CA GLU A 243 41.35 -26.68 12.08
C GLU A 243 40.77 -27.54 10.94
N ALA A 244 39.71 -27.08 10.28
CA ALA A 244 39.14 -27.78 9.12
C ALA A 244 40.12 -27.82 7.94
N LEU A 245 40.87 -26.73 7.71
CA LEU A 245 41.94 -26.68 6.71
C LEU A 245 43.17 -27.51 7.14
N ALA A 246 43.47 -27.58 8.43
CA ALA A 246 44.58 -28.38 8.97
C ALA A 246 44.42 -29.89 8.73
N ARG A 247 43.19 -30.39 8.51
CA ARG A 247 42.92 -31.80 8.14
C ARG A 247 43.31 -32.14 6.69
N LEU A 248 43.54 -31.14 5.84
CA LEU A 248 43.94 -31.34 4.46
C LEU A 248 45.45 -31.53 4.34
N THR A 249 45.85 -32.43 3.45
CA THR A 249 47.26 -32.54 3.03
C THR A 249 47.66 -31.30 2.22
N PRO A 250 48.97 -30.99 2.12
CA PRO A 250 49.43 -29.86 1.31
C PRO A 250 48.94 -29.90 -0.14
N ARG A 251 48.82 -31.12 -0.70
CA ARG A 251 48.35 -31.31 -2.07
C ARG A 251 46.84 -31.07 -2.20
N GLU A 252 46.04 -31.56 -1.26
CA GLU A 252 44.61 -31.29 -1.20
C GLU A 252 44.32 -29.80 -0.99
N LEU A 253 45.09 -29.11 -0.16
CA LEU A 253 44.96 -27.67 0.04
C LEU A 253 45.25 -26.89 -1.25
N THR A 254 46.27 -27.30 -2.01
CA THR A 254 46.61 -26.68 -3.30
C THR A 254 45.50 -26.89 -4.33
N VAL A 255 44.94 -28.10 -4.40
CA VAL A 255 43.78 -28.40 -5.24
C VAL A 255 42.58 -27.54 -4.84
N LEU A 256 42.26 -27.45 -3.53
CA LEU A 256 41.15 -26.65 -3.02
C LEU A 256 41.31 -25.15 -3.32
N ARG A 257 42.53 -24.61 -3.19
CA ARG A 257 42.84 -23.22 -3.57
C ARG A 257 42.55 -22.97 -5.05
N ALA A 258 42.99 -23.87 -5.91
CA ALA A 258 42.73 -23.79 -7.35
C ALA A 258 41.22 -23.90 -7.68
N MET A 259 40.45 -24.69 -6.90
CA MET A 259 38.98 -24.69 -7.01
C MET A 259 38.37 -23.34 -6.60
N ALA A 260 38.92 -22.69 -5.57
CA ALA A 260 38.44 -21.40 -5.09
C ALA A 260 38.77 -20.24 -6.05
N GLU A 261 39.83 -20.40 -6.86
CA GLU A 261 40.15 -19.54 -8.00
C GLU A 261 39.21 -19.76 -9.20
N GLY A 262 38.31 -20.75 -9.14
CA GLY A 262 37.33 -21.03 -10.19
C GLY A 262 37.82 -21.97 -11.30
N LEU A 263 39.04 -22.51 -11.18
CA LEU A 263 39.57 -23.44 -12.18
C LEU A 263 38.77 -24.75 -12.22
N SER A 264 38.60 -25.33 -13.40
CA SER A 264 37.99 -26.64 -13.61
C SER A 264 38.98 -27.79 -13.35
N ASN A 265 38.49 -29.03 -13.16
CA ASN A 265 39.39 -30.18 -12.90
C ASN A 265 40.46 -30.38 -14.00
N PRO A 266 40.16 -30.24 -15.31
CA PRO A 266 41.19 -30.29 -16.36
C PRO A 266 42.23 -29.17 -16.26
N GLU A 267 41.81 -27.95 -15.91
CA GLU A 267 42.73 -26.82 -15.74
C GLU A 267 43.65 -27.00 -14.52
N ILE A 268 43.10 -27.52 -13.42
CA ILE A 268 43.87 -27.89 -12.21
C ILE A 268 44.86 -29.01 -12.53
N ALA A 269 44.43 -30.03 -13.28
CA ALA A 269 45.29 -31.13 -13.70
C ALA A 269 46.48 -30.63 -14.51
N LYS A 270 46.24 -29.72 -15.45
CA LYS A 270 47.27 -29.08 -16.26
C LYS A 270 48.21 -28.21 -15.44
N SER A 271 47.69 -27.34 -14.57
CA SER A 271 48.51 -26.42 -13.77
C SER A 271 49.39 -27.16 -12.74
N MET A 272 48.90 -28.28 -12.21
CA MET A 272 49.58 -29.05 -11.19
C MET A 272 50.39 -30.25 -11.73
N HIS A 273 50.41 -30.47 -13.06
CA HIS A 273 51.03 -31.62 -13.72
C HIS A 273 50.53 -32.97 -13.17
N LEU A 274 49.21 -33.09 -12.99
CA LEU A 274 48.53 -34.29 -12.52
C LEU A 274 47.61 -34.87 -13.60
N SER A 275 47.27 -36.15 -13.49
CA SER A 275 46.16 -36.71 -14.28
C SER A 275 44.81 -36.19 -13.78
N LEU A 276 43.82 -36.12 -14.68
CA LEU A 276 42.45 -35.72 -14.33
C LEU A 276 41.88 -36.58 -13.18
N SER A 277 42.09 -37.90 -13.25
CA SER A 277 41.68 -38.85 -12.21
C SER A 277 42.34 -38.55 -10.86
N SER A 278 43.59 -38.07 -10.84
CA SER A 278 44.26 -37.69 -9.59
C SER A 278 43.61 -36.46 -8.96
N VAL A 279 43.21 -35.48 -9.76
CA VAL A 279 42.49 -34.28 -9.28
C VAL A 279 41.12 -34.66 -8.74
N GLU A 280 40.38 -35.55 -9.41
CA GLU A 280 39.09 -36.06 -8.94
C GLU A 280 39.21 -36.83 -7.61
N LYS A 281 40.27 -37.62 -7.45
CA LYS A 281 40.57 -38.30 -6.17
C LYS A 281 40.86 -37.30 -5.06
N HIS A 282 41.65 -36.26 -5.33
CA HIS A 282 41.88 -35.19 -4.35
C HIS A 282 40.58 -34.46 -4.01
N ALA A 283 39.75 -34.11 -5.01
CA ALA A 283 38.44 -33.48 -4.80
C ALA A 283 37.52 -34.31 -3.91
N THR A 284 37.41 -35.61 -4.21
CA THR A 284 36.60 -36.56 -3.42
C THR A 284 37.12 -36.69 -1.99
N SER A 285 38.45 -36.75 -1.81
CA SER A 285 39.07 -36.80 -0.49
C SER A 285 38.79 -35.53 0.31
N ILE A 286 38.88 -34.34 -0.31
CA ILE A 286 38.54 -33.05 0.31
C ILE A 286 37.08 -33.05 0.76
N PHE A 287 36.14 -33.43 -0.13
CA PHE A 287 34.71 -33.47 0.21
C PHE A 287 34.44 -34.39 1.40
N ARG A 288 35.05 -35.58 1.41
CA ARG A 288 34.96 -36.51 2.54
C ARG A 288 35.51 -35.91 3.84
N LYS A 289 36.68 -35.25 3.80
CA LYS A 289 37.31 -34.62 4.98
C LYS A 289 36.52 -33.41 5.50
N PHE A 290 35.71 -32.79 4.66
CA PHE A 290 34.77 -31.72 5.02
C PHE A 290 33.38 -32.24 5.38
N GLY A 291 33.15 -33.56 5.38
CA GLY A 291 31.83 -34.14 5.66
C GLY A 291 30.78 -33.86 4.58
N LEU A 292 31.20 -33.48 3.37
CA LEU A 292 30.33 -33.14 2.25
C LEU A 292 29.87 -34.42 1.55
N THR A 293 28.76 -34.99 2.01
CA THR A 293 28.10 -36.17 1.42
C THR A 293 27.21 -35.79 0.23
N ASP A 294 26.69 -36.77 -0.51
CA ASP A 294 25.72 -36.53 -1.60
C ASP A 294 24.39 -35.93 -1.11
N ALA A 295 24.10 -36.01 0.19
CA ALA A 295 22.95 -35.38 0.84
C ALA A 295 23.19 -33.91 1.24
N THR A 296 24.39 -33.37 1.00
CA THR A 296 24.70 -31.96 1.24
C THR A 296 23.84 -31.10 0.33
N GLN A 297 23.10 -30.13 0.88
CA GLN A 297 22.35 -29.20 0.05
C GLN A 297 23.30 -28.36 -0.82
N GLY A 298 23.14 -28.44 -2.14
CA GLY A 298 23.94 -27.71 -3.13
C GLY A 298 25.10 -28.53 -3.72
N HIS A 299 25.93 -27.86 -4.53
CA HIS A 299 27.05 -28.51 -5.21
C HIS A 299 28.27 -28.61 -4.26
N ARG A 300 28.73 -29.84 -3.94
CA ARG A 300 29.83 -30.09 -2.98
C ARG A 300 31.08 -29.23 -3.20
N ARG A 301 31.43 -28.96 -4.46
CA ARG A 301 32.54 -28.05 -4.82
C ARG A 301 32.32 -26.64 -4.28
N VAL A 302 31.12 -26.09 -4.45
CA VAL A 302 30.77 -24.73 -4.00
C VAL A 302 30.85 -24.68 -2.48
N SER A 303 30.31 -25.67 -1.78
CA SER A 303 30.40 -25.75 -0.32
C SER A 303 31.85 -25.81 0.17
N ALA A 304 32.70 -26.63 -0.46
CA ALA A 304 34.12 -26.71 -0.11
C ALA A 304 34.87 -25.39 -0.34
N VAL A 305 34.57 -24.68 -1.43
CA VAL A 305 35.16 -23.37 -1.74
C VAL A 305 34.72 -22.30 -0.75
N VAL A 306 33.44 -22.27 -0.37
CA VAL A 306 32.93 -21.34 0.65
C VAL A 306 33.63 -21.60 1.98
N THR A 307 33.73 -22.86 2.42
CA THR A 307 34.47 -23.22 3.64
C THR A 307 35.93 -22.75 3.60
N TYR A 308 36.61 -22.88 2.46
CA TYR A 308 37.97 -22.37 2.29
C TYR A 308 38.06 -20.86 2.43
N ARG A 309 37.15 -20.11 1.79
CA ARG A 309 37.14 -18.64 1.84
C ARG A 309 36.85 -18.12 3.24
N ASP A 310 35.82 -18.67 3.89
CA ASP A 310 35.43 -18.31 5.25
C ASP A 310 36.62 -18.54 6.22
N ALA A 311 37.30 -19.69 6.12
CA ALA A 311 38.45 -19.99 6.97
C ALA A 311 39.68 -19.08 6.72
N VAL A 312 39.91 -18.67 5.47
CA VAL A 312 40.98 -17.71 5.13
C VAL A 312 40.65 -16.30 5.62
N GLU A 313 39.37 -15.91 5.57
CA GLU A 313 38.88 -14.63 6.09
C GLU A 313 39.00 -14.57 7.61
N SER A 314 38.56 -15.60 8.34
CA SER A 314 38.74 -15.68 9.80
C SER A 314 40.22 -15.60 10.22
N ALA A 315 41.11 -16.33 9.52
CA ALA A 315 42.55 -16.29 9.81
C ALA A 315 43.22 -14.94 9.44
N ARG A 316 42.58 -14.11 8.61
CA ARG A 316 43.04 -12.76 8.28
C ARG A 316 42.60 -11.78 9.37
N ASP A 317 41.37 -11.90 9.84
CA ASP A 317 40.79 -11.05 10.88
C ASP A 317 41.53 -11.25 12.22
N GLU A 318 41.82 -12.50 12.61
CA GLU A 318 42.63 -12.82 13.80
C GLU A 318 44.01 -12.15 13.78
N ARG A 319 44.70 -12.15 12.62
CA ARG A 319 46.00 -11.47 12.48
C ARG A 319 45.89 -9.95 12.50
N GLN A 320 44.77 -9.38 12.08
CA GLN A 320 44.56 -7.94 12.12
C GLN A 320 44.27 -7.46 13.55
N ASP A 321 43.61 -8.28 14.36
CA ASP A 321 43.38 -7.99 15.79
C ASP A 321 44.64 -8.14 16.64
N GLU A 322 45.53 -9.10 16.34
CA GLU A 322 46.85 -9.21 17.03
C GLU A 322 47.80 -8.02 16.75
N VAL A 323 47.62 -7.31 15.63
CA VAL A 323 48.46 -6.18 15.22
C VAL A 323 47.91 -4.84 15.73
N ARG A 324 46.72 -4.84 16.37
CA ARG A 324 46.10 -3.64 16.92
C ARG A 324 46.56 -3.44 18.38
N PRO A 325 47.38 -2.41 18.68
CA PRO A 325 47.89 -2.15 20.03
C PRO A 325 46.78 -1.68 20.99
#